data_AF-A0A9B0TXN1-F1
#
_entry.id   AF-A0A9B0TXN1-F1
#
_cell.length_a   1.000
_cell.length_b   1.000
_cell.length_c   1.000
_cell.angle_alpha   90.00
_cell.angle_beta   90.00
_cell.angle_gamma   90.00
#
_symmetry.space_group_name_H-M   'P 1'
#
loop_
_entity.id
_entity.type
_entity.pdbx_description
1 polymer ?
#
loop_
_entity_poly.entity_id
_entity_poly.type
_entity_poly.pdbx_seq_one_letter_code
_entity_poly.pdbx_strand_id
1 'polypeptide(L)'
;MFNSSSELEFSNQTSSEEIAQLASLELPSRGKSSTCLAEKPGYPDSIYVMAANIFQGIRIEKSPEKVLIKYGNEPLPASEPEDETFQRLSYELAFSALKYQDILESILIDSYIFPSTTIPDHLSSLIIVMLYDFQDRKFQARLLPDDEDTILEVQEVENLLNSFKTKLAASLARCRIKHDALSIYHILPETVRKQELRASTLPLYAWINTCKISPDEVYSNLRKNGYHKVKSVLHIDDKVFAVDTHCYDVLIFPSHLKNDLLHIDLVKDYKLIFQVN
;
A
#
# COMPACT_ATOMS: atom_id res chain seq x y z
N MET A 1 -49.73 -28.67 43.29
CA MET A 1 -48.26 -28.75 43.24
C MET A 1 -47.83 -28.49 41.80
N PHE A 2 -46.83 -27.65 41.63
CA PHE A 2 -46.54 -26.79 40.48
C PHE A 2 -46.44 -27.48 39.09
N ASN A 3 -47.05 -26.83 38.09
CA ASN A 3 -46.62 -26.83 36.68
C ASN A 3 -45.44 -25.86 36.52
N SER A 4 -44.48 -26.17 35.63
CA SER A 4 -44.15 -25.32 34.47
C SER A 4 -42.97 -25.88 33.69
N SER A 5 -43.16 -26.00 32.37
CA SER A 5 -42.12 -25.96 31.35
C SER A 5 -41.31 -24.67 31.50
N SER A 6 -39.99 -24.73 31.31
CA SER A 6 -39.17 -23.54 31.10
C SER A 6 -38.25 -23.79 29.91
N GLU A 7 -38.55 -23.06 28.84
CA GLU A 7 -37.72 -22.84 27.68
C GLU A 7 -36.31 -22.39 28.10
N LEU A 8 -35.29 -23.04 27.52
CA LEU A 8 -33.91 -22.58 27.59
C LEU A 8 -33.74 -21.45 26.57
N GLU A 9 -34.06 -20.25 27.02
CA GLU A 9 -33.83 -19.02 26.29
C GLU A 9 -32.65 -18.27 26.94
N PHE A 10 -31.77 -17.76 26.07
CA PHE A 10 -30.73 -16.74 26.31
C PHE A 10 -29.39 -17.15 26.98
N SER A 11 -28.40 -17.38 26.12
CA SER A 11 -26.99 -17.02 26.35
C SER A 11 -26.50 -16.11 25.20
N ASN A 12 -27.21 -15.00 24.96
CA ASN A 12 -26.84 -13.99 23.94
C ASN A 12 -26.22 -12.72 24.55
N GLN A 13 -25.87 -12.71 25.84
CA GLN A 13 -25.33 -11.50 26.50
C GLN A 13 -23.80 -11.35 26.39
N THR A 14 -23.04 -12.43 26.18
CA THR A 14 -21.57 -12.33 26.04
C THR A 14 -21.10 -11.83 24.68
N SER A 15 -21.87 -12.07 23.61
CA SER A 15 -21.47 -11.67 22.25
C SER A 15 -21.58 -10.16 22.00
N SER A 16 -22.50 -9.45 22.66
CA SER A 16 -22.69 -8.02 22.43
C SER A 16 -21.60 -7.16 23.09
N GLU A 17 -21.07 -7.58 24.24
CA GLU A 17 -20.01 -6.86 24.95
C GLU A 17 -18.64 -7.05 24.28
N GLU A 18 -18.36 -8.24 23.73
CA GLU A 18 -17.13 -8.51 22.97
C GLU A 18 -17.10 -7.73 21.64
N ILE A 19 -18.25 -7.57 20.97
CA ILE A 19 -18.34 -6.77 19.74
C ILE A 19 -18.21 -5.27 20.03
N ALA A 20 -18.75 -4.79 21.17
CA ALA A 20 -18.61 -3.40 21.58
C ALA A 20 -17.15 -3.04 21.97
N GLN A 21 -16.41 -3.98 22.56
CA GLN A 21 -14.98 -3.79 22.87
C GLN A 21 -14.11 -3.74 21.61
N LEU A 22 -14.45 -4.48 20.55
CA LEU A 22 -13.75 -4.42 19.26
C LEU A 22 -14.01 -3.13 18.47
N ALA A 23 -15.17 -2.49 18.68
CA ALA A 23 -15.51 -1.21 18.05
C ALA A 23 -14.88 0.01 18.76
N SER A 24 -14.41 -0.16 20.01
CA SER A 24 -13.89 0.93 20.85
C SER A 24 -12.37 1.08 20.79
N LEU A 25 -11.67 0.26 20.00
CA LEU A 25 -10.24 0.39 19.73
C LEU A 25 -10.01 1.50 18.70
N GLU A 26 -10.09 2.75 19.15
CA GLU A 26 -9.35 3.82 18.49
C GLU A 26 -7.87 3.44 18.48
N LEU A 27 -7.31 3.30 17.29
CA LEU A 27 -5.87 3.24 17.09
C LEU A 27 -5.26 4.46 17.78
N PRO A 28 -4.15 4.32 18.54
CA PRO A 28 -3.40 5.48 18.96
C PRO A 28 -3.01 6.24 17.69
N SER A 29 -3.47 7.49 17.61
CA SER A 29 -3.02 8.43 16.58
C SER A 29 -1.50 8.36 16.55
N ARG A 30 -0.95 7.92 15.42
CA ARG A 30 0.48 7.87 15.13
C ARG A 30 1.12 9.10 15.76
N GLY A 31 1.98 8.86 16.75
CA GLY A 31 2.44 9.86 17.70
C GLY A 31 2.78 11.17 17.00
N LYS A 32 2.25 12.27 17.54
CA LYS A 32 2.80 13.60 17.34
C LYS A 32 4.22 13.61 17.90
N SER A 33 5.15 13.11 17.11
CA SER A 33 6.51 13.62 17.13
C SER A 33 6.46 14.91 16.31
N SER A 34 6.69 16.02 16.99
CA SER A 34 7.00 17.31 16.37
C SER A 34 8.34 17.15 15.65
N THR A 35 8.32 16.50 14.51
CA THR A 35 9.44 16.34 13.60
C THR A 35 9.02 17.05 12.33
N CYS A 36 9.83 18.04 11.92
CA CYS A 36 9.72 18.73 10.65
C CYS A 36 9.28 17.73 9.56
N LEU A 37 8.10 17.93 8.96
CA LEU A 37 7.61 17.08 7.88
C LEU A 37 8.65 17.15 6.75
N ALA A 38 9.54 16.17 6.67
CA ALA A 38 10.45 16.03 5.54
C ALA A 38 9.57 15.95 4.30
N GLU A 39 9.61 16.99 3.47
CA GLU A 39 8.88 17.02 2.21
C GLU A 39 9.39 15.86 1.35
N LYS A 40 8.47 15.03 0.86
CA LYS A 40 8.83 13.90 -0.01
C LYS A 40 9.45 14.49 -1.29
N PRO A 41 10.72 14.17 -1.63
CA PRO A 41 11.47 14.87 -2.68
C PRO A 41 10.94 14.61 -4.10
N GLY A 42 10.17 13.54 -4.29
CA GLY A 42 9.78 13.00 -5.60
C GLY A 42 10.55 11.73 -5.92
N TYR A 43 10.30 11.15 -7.08
CA TYR A 43 11.07 10.01 -7.61
C TYR A 43 12.00 10.47 -8.75
N PRO A 44 13.10 9.75 -9.01
CA PRO A 44 13.89 9.91 -10.23
C PRO A 44 13.07 9.64 -11.50
N ASP A 45 13.49 10.23 -12.61
CA ASP A 45 12.81 10.12 -13.91
C ASP A 45 12.63 8.66 -14.36
N SER A 46 13.67 7.84 -14.19
CA SER A 46 13.68 6.42 -14.54
C SER A 46 12.59 5.62 -13.80
N ILE A 47 12.30 5.96 -12.54
CA ILE A 47 11.25 5.30 -11.74
C ILE A 47 9.87 5.68 -12.29
N TYR A 48 9.63 6.94 -12.68
CA TYR A 48 8.35 7.34 -13.28
C TYR A 48 8.10 6.62 -14.59
N VAL A 49 9.12 6.51 -15.45
CA VAL A 49 9.02 5.81 -16.73
C VAL A 49 8.72 4.33 -16.53
N MET A 50 9.46 3.64 -15.65
CA MET A 50 9.23 2.23 -15.35
C MET A 50 7.82 2.03 -14.74
N ALA A 51 7.41 2.87 -13.79
CA ALA A 51 6.09 2.79 -13.18
C ALA A 51 4.97 3.07 -14.19
N ALA A 52 5.15 4.00 -15.13
CA ALA A 52 4.21 4.27 -16.20
C ALA A 52 4.04 3.06 -17.14
N ASN A 53 5.13 2.39 -17.49
CA ASN A 53 5.10 1.16 -18.30
C ASN A 53 4.42 0.01 -17.57
N ILE A 54 4.66 -0.17 -16.27
CA ILE A 54 3.98 -1.17 -15.46
C ILE A 54 2.48 -0.86 -15.40
N PHE A 55 2.11 0.38 -15.06
CA PHE A 55 0.72 0.85 -14.99
C PHE A 55 -0.01 0.61 -16.33
N GLN A 56 0.63 0.98 -17.44
CA GLN A 56 0.13 0.78 -18.80
C GLN A 56 -0.23 -0.68 -19.07
N GLY A 57 0.57 -1.63 -18.60
CA GLY A 57 0.35 -3.06 -18.81
C GLY A 57 -0.74 -3.69 -17.95
N ILE A 58 -1.08 -3.08 -16.81
CA ILE A 58 -2.02 -3.64 -15.81
C ILE A 58 -3.29 -2.83 -15.61
N ARG A 59 -3.40 -1.66 -16.26
CA ARG A 59 -4.55 -0.78 -16.11
C ARG A 59 -5.86 -1.47 -16.48
N ILE A 60 -6.92 -1.00 -15.85
CA ILE A 60 -8.27 -1.49 -16.17
C ILE A 60 -8.74 -0.74 -17.41
N GLU A 61 -8.83 -1.44 -18.55
CA GLU A 61 -9.43 -0.88 -19.76
C GLU A 61 -10.93 -0.72 -19.57
N LYS A 62 -11.43 0.50 -19.77
CA LYS A 62 -12.85 0.81 -19.69
C LYS A 62 -13.51 0.54 -21.03
N SER A 63 -14.80 0.19 -20.99
CA SER A 63 -15.62 0.04 -22.20
C SER A 63 -15.56 1.33 -23.04
N PRO A 64 -15.53 1.26 -24.39
CA PRO A 64 -15.29 2.42 -25.26
C PRO A 64 -16.28 3.57 -25.03
N GLU A 65 -17.49 3.29 -24.56
CA GLU A 65 -18.52 4.29 -24.22
C GLU A 65 -18.21 5.11 -22.95
N LYS A 66 -17.26 4.67 -22.12
CA LYS A 66 -16.87 5.28 -20.84
C LYS A 66 -15.43 5.80 -20.83
N VAL A 67 -14.68 5.63 -21.93
CA VAL A 67 -13.28 6.06 -22.04
C VAL A 67 -13.25 7.57 -22.27
N LEU A 68 -12.84 8.31 -21.24
CA LEU A 68 -12.64 9.77 -21.32
C LEU A 68 -11.17 10.15 -21.51
N ILE A 69 -10.24 9.25 -21.17
CA ILE A 69 -8.80 9.41 -21.37
C ILE A 69 -8.31 8.25 -22.22
N LYS A 70 -7.65 8.57 -23.34
CA LYS A 70 -7.02 7.59 -24.21
C LYS A 70 -5.61 7.34 -23.73
N TYR A 71 -5.26 6.07 -23.59
CA TYR A 71 -3.91 5.65 -23.32
C TYR A 71 -3.35 5.06 -24.61
N GLY A 72 -2.18 5.54 -25.04
CA GLY A 72 -1.47 5.00 -26.19
C GLY A 72 -1.06 3.55 -25.92
N ASN A 73 -0.69 2.80 -26.96
CA ASN A 73 -0.30 1.40 -26.81
C ASN A 73 1.22 1.19 -26.72
N GLU A 74 1.99 2.27 -26.89
CA GLU A 74 3.45 2.22 -26.94
C GLU A 74 4.02 2.50 -25.54
N PRO A 75 4.84 1.60 -24.98
CA PRO A 75 5.56 1.86 -23.75
C PRO A 75 6.68 2.88 -23.99
N LEU A 76 7.02 3.63 -22.95
CA LEU A 76 8.12 4.57 -22.98
C LEU A 76 9.48 3.84 -22.94
N PRO A 77 10.54 4.40 -23.54
CA PRO A 77 11.88 3.83 -23.46
C PRO A 77 12.35 3.80 -21.99
N ALA A 78 12.51 2.61 -21.42
CA ALA A 78 12.95 2.42 -20.05
C ALA A 78 14.35 1.78 -20.03
N SER A 79 15.20 2.23 -19.10
CA SER A 79 16.43 1.53 -18.76
C SER A 79 16.13 0.18 -18.10
N GLU A 80 17.07 -0.77 -18.20
CA GLU A 80 16.98 -2.01 -17.44
C GLU A 80 16.98 -1.73 -15.93
N PRO A 81 16.27 -2.55 -15.12
CA PRO A 81 16.25 -2.35 -13.69
C PRO A 81 17.66 -2.48 -13.11
N GLU A 82 18.16 -1.39 -12.53
CA GLU A 82 19.51 -1.36 -11.95
C GLU A 82 19.56 -2.15 -10.64
N ASP A 83 18.56 -1.99 -9.79
CA ASP A 83 18.53 -2.51 -8.41
C ASP A 83 17.14 -3.06 -7.99
N GLU A 84 17.13 -3.95 -6.98
CA GLU A 84 15.89 -4.43 -6.36
C GLU A 84 15.06 -3.29 -5.75
N THR A 85 15.72 -2.26 -5.22
CA THR A 85 15.08 -1.07 -4.66
C THR A 85 14.38 -0.26 -5.75
N PHE A 86 15.05 -0.04 -6.89
CA PHE A 86 14.49 0.60 -8.07
C PHE A 86 13.23 -0.13 -8.56
N GLN A 87 13.32 -1.46 -8.68
CA GLN A 87 12.19 -2.28 -9.10
C GLN A 87 11.03 -2.20 -8.11
N ARG A 88 11.32 -2.31 -6.80
CA ARG A 88 10.31 -2.22 -5.75
C ARG A 88 9.58 -0.87 -5.76
N LEU A 89 10.32 0.23 -5.85
CA LEU A 89 9.74 1.58 -5.89
C LEU A 89 8.88 1.78 -7.14
N SER A 90 9.34 1.28 -8.29
CA SER A 90 8.59 1.35 -9.55
C SER A 90 7.25 0.61 -9.46
N TYR A 91 7.26 -0.62 -8.91
CA TYR A 91 6.02 -1.37 -8.67
C TYR A 91 5.12 -0.68 -7.65
N GLU A 92 5.67 -0.23 -6.52
CA GLU A 92 4.91 0.45 -5.47
C GLU A 92 4.19 1.67 -6.03
N LEU A 93 4.89 2.50 -6.82
CA LEU A 93 4.33 3.68 -7.44
C LEU A 93 3.26 3.33 -8.48
N ALA A 94 3.51 2.34 -9.35
CA ALA A 94 2.55 1.91 -10.36
C ALA A 94 1.25 1.35 -9.75
N PHE A 95 1.36 0.43 -8.79
CA PHE A 95 0.19 -0.16 -8.12
C PHE A 95 -0.55 0.85 -7.25
N SER A 96 0.18 1.77 -6.63
CA SER A 96 -0.45 2.88 -5.90
C SER A 96 -1.25 3.76 -6.86
N ALA A 97 -0.71 4.15 -8.00
CA ALA A 97 -1.44 4.92 -9.01
C ALA A 97 -2.66 4.15 -9.55
N LEU A 98 -2.51 2.85 -9.82
CA LEU A 98 -3.60 1.98 -10.27
C LEU A 98 -4.78 1.96 -9.30
N LYS A 99 -4.50 1.90 -8.00
CA LYS A 99 -5.52 1.94 -6.95
C LYS A 99 -6.42 3.18 -7.03
N TYR A 100 -5.87 4.31 -7.47
CA TYR A 100 -6.56 5.58 -7.57
C TYR A 100 -6.88 5.98 -9.02
N GLN A 101 -6.78 5.05 -10.00
CA GLN A 101 -6.95 5.34 -11.43
C GLN A 101 -8.20 6.20 -11.71
N ASP A 102 -9.37 5.77 -11.23
CA ASP A 102 -10.64 6.49 -11.46
C ASP A 102 -10.64 7.92 -10.89
N ILE A 103 -10.04 8.11 -9.73
CA ILE A 103 -9.96 9.41 -9.06
C ILE A 103 -9.00 10.33 -9.81
N LEU A 104 -7.84 9.81 -10.21
CA LEU A 104 -6.82 10.55 -10.95
C LEU A 104 -7.33 10.96 -12.33
N GLU A 105 -8.01 10.06 -13.04
CA GLU A 105 -8.68 10.36 -14.31
C GLU A 105 -9.74 11.46 -14.12
N SER A 106 -10.58 11.36 -13.10
CA SER A 106 -11.59 12.39 -12.81
C SER A 106 -10.99 13.76 -12.51
N ILE A 107 -9.84 13.79 -11.81
CA ILE A 107 -9.11 15.03 -11.49
C ILE A 107 -8.57 15.69 -12.77
N LEU A 108 -8.02 14.89 -13.69
CA LEU A 108 -7.46 15.37 -14.97
C LEU A 108 -8.54 15.92 -15.92
N ILE A 109 -9.70 15.26 -15.95
CA ILE A 109 -10.85 15.68 -16.75
C ILE A 109 -11.41 17.00 -16.19
N ASP A 110 -11.62 17.09 -14.88
CA ASP A 110 -12.17 18.28 -14.22
C ASP A 110 -11.18 19.46 -14.18
N SER A 111 -9.87 19.21 -14.28
CA SER A 111 -8.85 20.26 -14.45
C SER A 111 -8.72 20.75 -15.90
N TYR A 112 -9.43 20.14 -16.84
CA TYR A 112 -9.39 20.42 -18.27
C TYR A 112 -8.00 20.27 -18.91
N ILE A 113 -7.12 19.40 -18.39
CA ILE A 113 -5.76 19.21 -18.96
C ILE A 113 -5.85 18.57 -20.35
N PHE A 114 -6.52 17.43 -20.50
CA PHE A 114 -6.62 16.75 -21.80
C PHE A 114 -7.38 17.56 -22.86
N PRO A 115 -8.48 18.27 -22.55
CA PRO A 115 -9.12 19.15 -23.52
C PRO A 115 -8.29 20.36 -23.95
N SER A 116 -7.26 20.76 -23.18
CA SER A 116 -6.50 21.99 -23.43
C SER A 116 -5.09 21.76 -23.96
N THR A 117 -4.67 20.50 -24.11
CA THR A 117 -3.29 20.14 -24.45
C THR A 117 -3.27 19.13 -25.60
N THR A 118 -2.26 19.24 -26.46
CA THR A 118 -1.99 18.31 -27.58
C THR A 118 -1.01 17.22 -27.14
N ILE A 119 -1.22 16.64 -25.96
CA ILE A 119 -0.28 15.65 -25.43
C ILE A 119 -0.53 14.31 -26.10
N PRO A 120 0.52 13.61 -26.55
CA PRO A 120 0.38 12.28 -27.11
C PRO A 120 -0.27 11.30 -26.14
N ASP A 121 -1.18 10.46 -26.64
CA ASP A 121 -1.90 9.46 -25.83
C ASP A 121 -0.94 8.50 -25.08
N HIS A 122 0.27 8.25 -25.60
CA HIS A 122 1.26 7.38 -24.96
C HIS A 122 1.82 7.95 -23.64
N LEU A 123 1.75 9.27 -23.42
CA LEU A 123 2.15 9.91 -22.16
C LEU A 123 1.05 9.86 -21.08
N SER A 124 -0.18 9.45 -21.42
CA SER A 124 -1.29 9.40 -20.46
C SER A 124 -0.98 8.55 -19.22
N SER A 125 -0.29 7.42 -19.38
CA SER A 125 0.12 6.57 -18.26
C SER A 125 1.14 7.27 -17.36
N LEU A 126 2.09 7.99 -17.96
CA LEU A 126 3.08 8.79 -17.23
C LEU A 126 2.41 9.93 -16.46
N ILE A 127 1.46 10.64 -17.08
CA ILE A 127 0.68 11.70 -16.44
C ILE A 127 -0.04 11.20 -15.19
N ILE A 128 -0.68 10.02 -15.26
CA ILE A 128 -1.42 9.45 -14.13
C ILE A 128 -0.48 9.12 -12.97
N VAL A 129 0.62 8.43 -13.27
CA VAL A 129 1.60 8.03 -12.26
C VAL A 129 2.26 9.24 -11.61
N MET A 130 2.67 10.23 -12.41
CA MET A 130 3.24 11.47 -11.90
C MET A 130 2.22 12.31 -11.14
N LEU A 131 0.95 12.34 -11.54
CA LEU A 131 -0.11 13.04 -10.82
C LEU A 131 -0.35 12.43 -9.43
N TYR A 132 -0.31 11.09 -9.32
CA TYR A 132 -0.45 10.41 -8.02
C TYR A 132 0.64 10.87 -7.04
N ASP A 133 1.89 10.95 -7.48
CA ASP A 133 2.97 11.44 -6.65
C ASP A 133 2.88 12.96 -6.42
N PHE A 134 2.54 13.74 -7.44
CA PHE A 134 2.43 15.19 -7.35
C PHE A 134 1.38 15.62 -6.33
N GLN A 135 0.22 14.95 -6.26
CA GLN A 135 -0.79 15.25 -5.24
C GLN A 135 -0.34 14.84 -3.83
N ASP A 136 0.44 13.75 -3.69
CA ASP A 136 0.97 13.28 -2.41
C ASP A 136 1.97 14.30 -1.83
N ARG A 137 2.73 14.95 -2.72
CA ARG A 137 3.61 16.08 -2.44
C ARG A 137 2.88 17.43 -2.37
N LYS A 138 1.55 17.44 -2.22
CA LYS A 138 0.71 18.64 -2.13
C LYS A 138 0.91 19.62 -3.32
N PHE A 139 1.15 19.07 -4.50
CA PHE A 139 1.44 19.78 -5.74
C PHE A 139 2.69 20.68 -5.67
N GLN A 140 3.70 20.32 -4.87
CA GLN A 140 5.01 20.96 -4.91
C GLN A 140 5.84 20.40 -6.08
N ALA A 141 6.81 21.14 -6.62
CA ALA A 141 7.74 20.62 -7.63
C ALA A 141 8.70 19.60 -7.00
N ARG A 142 9.31 18.72 -7.82
CA ARG A 142 10.33 17.78 -7.31
C ARG A 142 11.59 18.53 -6.89
N LEU A 143 12.31 17.96 -5.93
CA LEU A 143 13.66 18.38 -5.56
C LEU A 143 14.64 17.37 -6.16
N LEU A 144 15.11 17.65 -7.37
CA LEU A 144 16.08 16.80 -8.06
C LEU A 144 17.50 17.31 -7.78
N PRO A 145 18.47 16.40 -7.58
CA PRO A 145 19.88 16.76 -7.59
C PRO A 145 20.30 17.20 -9.01
N ASP A 146 21.21 18.17 -9.11
CA ASP A 146 21.67 18.77 -10.39
C ASP A 146 22.35 17.78 -11.36
N ASP A 147 22.63 16.55 -10.93
CA ASP A 147 23.44 15.54 -11.66
C ASP A 147 22.61 14.34 -12.15
N GLU A 148 21.27 14.41 -12.12
CA GLU A 148 20.42 13.33 -12.63
C GLU A 148 20.19 13.41 -14.15
N ASP A 149 20.31 12.27 -14.83
CA ASP A 149 19.94 12.12 -16.23
C ASP A 149 18.44 12.41 -16.40
N THR A 150 18.15 13.52 -17.08
CA THR A 150 16.77 13.94 -17.29
C THR A 150 16.16 13.32 -18.53
N ILE A 151 14.94 12.81 -18.39
CA ILE A 151 14.16 12.22 -19.49
C ILE A 151 13.16 13.27 -20.00
N LEU A 152 13.20 13.54 -21.31
CA LEU A 152 12.41 14.63 -21.92
C LEU A 152 10.91 14.48 -21.68
N GLU A 153 10.37 13.27 -21.79
CA GLU A 153 8.96 12.95 -21.59
C GLU A 153 8.52 13.24 -20.15
N VAL A 154 9.38 12.94 -19.18
CA VAL A 154 9.13 13.20 -17.75
C VAL A 154 9.13 14.70 -17.48
N GLN A 155 10.09 15.43 -18.03
CA GLN A 155 10.15 16.89 -17.92
C GLN A 155 8.94 17.57 -18.58
N GLU A 156 8.51 17.11 -19.76
CA GLU A 156 7.34 17.64 -20.45
C GLU A 156 6.07 17.47 -19.59
N VAL A 157 5.85 16.26 -19.06
CA VAL A 157 4.72 15.96 -18.17
C VAL A 157 4.82 16.74 -16.86
N GLU A 158 6.00 16.89 -16.28
CA GLU A 158 6.20 17.68 -15.05
C GLU A 158 5.87 19.15 -15.27
N ASN A 159 6.39 19.76 -16.34
CA ASN A 159 6.11 21.15 -16.69
C ASN A 159 4.62 21.38 -16.93
N LEU A 160 3.97 20.43 -17.61
CA LEU A 160 2.53 20.45 -17.78
C LEU A 160 1.82 20.44 -16.42
N LEU A 161 2.06 19.43 -15.58
CA LEU A 161 1.37 19.27 -14.29
C LEU A 161 1.58 20.51 -13.41
N ASN A 162 2.78 21.08 -13.41
CA ASN A 162 3.09 22.32 -12.72
C ASN A 162 2.30 23.52 -13.28
N SER A 163 2.16 23.66 -14.60
CA SER A 163 1.38 24.74 -15.21
C SER A 163 -0.12 24.68 -14.85
N PHE A 164 -0.65 23.49 -14.58
CA PHE A 164 -2.04 23.27 -14.15
C PHE A 164 -2.22 23.07 -12.64
N LYS A 165 -1.16 23.25 -11.82
CA LYS A 165 -1.15 23.01 -10.37
C LYS A 165 -2.40 23.53 -9.64
N THR A 166 -2.77 24.79 -9.85
CA THR A 166 -3.93 25.39 -9.17
C THR A 166 -5.24 24.74 -9.58
N LYS A 167 -5.38 24.39 -10.87
CA LYS A 167 -6.58 23.71 -11.40
C LYS A 167 -6.68 22.28 -10.88
N LEU A 168 -5.55 21.56 -10.82
CA LEU A 168 -5.45 20.20 -10.26
C LEU A 168 -5.75 20.17 -8.76
N ALA A 169 -5.19 21.10 -7.99
CA ALA A 169 -5.50 21.23 -6.57
C ALA A 169 -6.98 21.54 -6.33
N ALA A 170 -7.55 22.42 -7.17
CA ALA A 170 -8.97 22.74 -7.10
C ALA A 170 -9.87 21.56 -7.50
N SER A 171 -9.53 20.80 -8.55
CA SER A 171 -10.30 19.61 -8.95
C SER A 171 -10.22 18.50 -7.90
N LEU A 172 -9.05 18.28 -7.29
CA LEU A 172 -8.92 17.36 -6.15
C LEU A 172 -9.77 17.82 -4.96
N ALA A 173 -9.77 19.12 -4.64
CA ALA A 173 -10.60 19.66 -3.56
C ALA A 173 -12.10 19.46 -3.83
N ARG A 174 -12.56 19.74 -5.07
CA ARG A 174 -13.95 19.47 -5.48
C ARG A 174 -14.30 18.00 -5.40
N CYS A 175 -13.41 17.12 -5.86
CA CYS A 175 -13.56 15.67 -5.77
C CYS A 175 -13.73 15.23 -4.31
N ARG A 176 -12.88 15.74 -3.40
CA ARG A 176 -12.98 15.46 -1.96
C ARG A 176 -14.29 15.94 -1.34
N ILE A 177 -14.75 17.15 -1.68
CA ILE A 177 -16.03 17.68 -1.18
C ILE A 177 -17.20 16.84 -1.70
N LYS A 178 -17.18 16.46 -2.99
CA LYS A 178 -18.21 15.62 -3.61
C LYS A 178 -18.38 14.27 -2.92
N HIS A 179 -17.29 13.69 -2.43
CA HIS A 179 -17.26 12.40 -1.75
C HIS A 179 -17.22 12.49 -0.22
N ASP A 180 -17.35 13.69 0.35
CA ASP A 180 -17.22 13.95 1.80
C ASP A 180 -15.95 13.33 2.43
N ALA A 181 -14.81 13.50 1.75
CA ALA A 181 -13.58 12.78 2.03
C ALA A 181 -12.43 13.70 2.49
N LEU A 182 -11.83 13.34 3.63
CA LEU A 182 -10.67 14.06 4.19
C LEU A 182 -9.36 13.83 3.43
N SER A 183 -9.26 12.75 2.64
CA SER A 183 -8.10 12.45 1.79
C SER A 183 -8.51 11.57 0.62
N ILE A 184 -7.65 11.42 -0.39
CA ILE A 184 -7.92 10.52 -1.54
C ILE A 184 -8.16 9.07 -1.10
N TYR A 185 -7.56 8.66 0.03
CA TYR A 185 -7.79 7.34 0.63
C TYR A 185 -9.27 7.13 0.95
N HIS A 186 -9.94 8.14 1.52
CA HIS A 186 -11.35 8.04 1.92
C HIS A 186 -12.32 8.07 0.74
N ILE A 187 -11.86 8.44 -0.45
CA ILE A 187 -12.65 8.37 -1.69
C ILE A 187 -12.74 6.93 -2.19
N LEU A 188 -11.76 6.08 -1.84
CA LEU A 188 -11.77 4.68 -2.24
C LEU A 188 -12.96 3.91 -1.64
N PRO A 189 -13.48 2.91 -2.38
CA PRO A 189 -14.51 2.02 -1.86
C PRO A 189 -14.11 1.42 -0.51
N GLU A 190 -15.09 1.31 0.40
CA GLU A 190 -14.86 0.77 1.74
C GLU A 190 -14.33 -0.66 1.71
N THR A 191 -14.72 -1.44 0.70
CA THR A 191 -14.21 -2.81 0.47
C THR A 191 -12.70 -2.81 0.27
N VAL A 192 -12.17 -1.92 -0.59
CA VAL A 192 -10.74 -1.78 -0.85
C VAL A 192 -9.99 -1.34 0.42
N ARG A 193 -10.53 -0.35 1.13
CA ARG A 193 -9.93 0.13 2.40
C ARG A 193 -9.89 -0.96 3.48
N LYS A 194 -10.99 -1.70 3.64
CA LYS A 194 -11.06 -2.83 4.60
C LYS A 194 -10.10 -3.95 4.21
N GLN A 195 -9.96 -4.23 2.92
CA GLN A 195 -9.03 -5.24 2.43
C GLN A 195 -7.57 -4.85 2.71
N GLU A 196 -7.19 -3.59 2.52
CA GLU A 196 -5.85 -3.10 2.83
C GLU A 196 -5.57 -3.06 4.34
N LEU A 197 -6.55 -2.66 5.15
CA LEU A 197 -6.43 -2.72 6.60
C LEU A 197 -6.25 -4.17 7.07
N ARG A 198 -6.98 -5.11 6.48
CA ARG A 198 -6.80 -6.54 6.75
C ARG A 198 -5.42 -7.00 6.29
N ALA A 199 -5.00 -6.67 5.08
CA ALA A 199 -3.70 -7.07 4.54
C ALA A 199 -2.51 -6.54 5.37
N SER A 200 -2.60 -5.31 5.89
CA SER A 200 -1.56 -4.71 6.75
C SER A 200 -1.55 -5.27 8.17
N THR A 201 -2.67 -5.80 8.65
CA THR A 201 -2.81 -6.39 9.99
C THR A 201 -2.68 -7.92 10.00
N LEU A 202 -2.59 -8.56 8.83
CA LEU A 202 -2.41 -10.01 8.75
C LEU A 202 -1.07 -10.44 9.37
N PRO A 203 -1.08 -11.39 10.31
CA PRO A 203 0.16 -11.92 10.85
C PRO A 203 0.93 -12.69 9.78
N LEU A 204 2.25 -12.71 9.90
CA LEU A 204 3.13 -13.43 9.01
C LEU A 204 3.20 -14.88 9.46
N TYR A 205 2.86 -15.79 8.55
CA TYR A 205 3.01 -17.22 8.77
C TYR A 205 4.34 -17.68 8.18
N ALA A 206 5.07 -18.49 8.94
CA ALA A 206 6.32 -19.05 8.49
C ALA A 206 6.43 -20.53 8.84
N TRP A 207 6.83 -21.34 7.87
CA TRP A 207 7.05 -22.77 8.01
C TRP A 207 8.49 -23.06 8.42
N ILE A 208 8.65 -23.90 9.42
CA ILE A 208 9.94 -24.47 9.81
C ILE A 208 10.28 -25.56 8.81
N ASN A 209 11.46 -25.45 8.19
CA ASN A 209 11.99 -26.51 7.36
C ASN A 209 12.59 -27.63 8.23
N THR A 210 11.75 -28.58 8.61
CA THR A 210 12.10 -29.72 9.47
C THR A 210 13.16 -30.65 8.86
N CYS A 211 13.41 -30.56 7.55
CA CYS A 211 14.50 -31.28 6.89
C CYS A 211 15.88 -30.66 7.16
N LYS A 212 15.95 -29.38 7.56
CA LYS A 212 17.19 -28.63 7.79
C LYS A 212 17.47 -28.34 9.27
N ILE A 213 16.43 -28.13 10.07
CA ILE A 213 16.55 -27.69 11.45
C ILE A 213 15.41 -28.25 12.30
N SER A 214 15.69 -28.55 13.57
CA SER A 214 14.65 -28.95 14.50
C SER A 214 13.86 -27.73 15.03
N PRO A 215 12.56 -27.86 15.34
CA PRO A 215 11.77 -26.75 15.87
C PRO A 215 12.36 -26.12 17.15
N ASP A 216 12.94 -26.93 18.04
CA ASP A 216 13.56 -26.44 19.28
C ASP A 216 14.80 -25.57 19.04
N GLU A 217 15.57 -25.89 18.00
CA GLU A 217 16.72 -25.11 17.59
C GLU A 217 16.31 -23.78 16.95
N VAL A 218 15.21 -23.77 16.18
CA VAL A 218 14.59 -22.53 15.68
C VAL A 218 14.15 -21.64 16.85
N TYR A 219 13.46 -22.18 17.86
CA TYR A 219 13.05 -21.42 19.05
C TYR A 219 14.24 -20.84 19.82
N SER A 220 15.34 -21.57 19.86
CA SER A 220 16.56 -21.14 20.54
C SER A 220 17.27 -20.03 19.76
N ASN A 221 17.33 -20.12 18.42
CA ASN A 221 17.89 -19.09 17.57
C ASN A 221 17.05 -17.80 17.59
N LEU A 222 15.72 -17.91 17.51
CA LEU A 222 14.81 -16.78 17.64
C LEU A 222 14.98 -16.08 19.01
N ARG A 223 15.10 -16.84 20.11
CA ARG A 223 15.40 -16.28 21.44
C ARG A 223 16.75 -15.57 21.52
N LYS A 224 17.80 -16.11 20.88
CA LYS A 224 19.11 -15.43 20.78
C LYS A 224 19.01 -14.10 20.03
N ASN A 225 18.12 -14.00 19.05
CA ASN A 225 17.83 -12.78 18.29
C ASN A 225 16.84 -11.83 19.01
N GLY A 226 16.49 -12.12 20.27
CA GLY A 226 15.62 -11.28 21.10
C GLY A 226 14.11 -11.52 20.92
N TYR A 227 13.71 -12.60 20.25
CA TYR A 227 12.28 -12.95 20.08
C TYR A 227 11.75 -13.82 21.22
N HIS A 228 10.54 -13.50 21.70
CA HIS A 228 9.90 -14.20 22.81
C HIS A 228 8.69 -15.03 22.36
N LYS A 229 8.56 -16.25 22.89
CA LYS A 229 7.44 -17.14 22.56
C LYS A 229 6.19 -16.72 23.34
N VAL A 230 5.10 -16.40 22.64
CA VAL A 230 3.80 -16.03 23.22
C VAL A 230 2.70 -16.98 22.75
N LYS A 231 1.57 -17.02 23.48
CA LYS A 231 0.40 -17.84 23.10
C LYS A 231 -0.44 -17.21 21.98
N SER A 232 -0.41 -15.88 21.87
CA SER A 232 -1.13 -15.13 20.85
C SER A 232 -0.36 -13.86 20.49
N VAL A 233 -0.37 -13.52 19.20
CA VAL A 233 0.43 -12.45 18.59
C VAL A 233 -0.25 -11.07 18.69
N LEU A 234 -1.24 -10.93 19.58
CA LEU A 234 -1.99 -9.68 19.79
C LEU A 234 -1.16 -8.55 20.44
N HIS A 235 0.07 -8.81 20.86
CA HIS A 235 0.95 -7.81 21.47
C HIS A 235 1.70 -7.05 20.36
N ILE A 236 1.43 -5.76 20.26
CA ILE A 236 1.72 -4.93 19.08
C ILE A 236 3.15 -4.38 19.04
N ASP A 237 3.91 -4.42 20.15
CA ASP A 237 5.16 -3.65 20.25
C ASP A 237 6.43 -4.45 20.62
N ASP A 238 6.35 -5.78 20.77
CA ASP A 238 7.50 -6.61 21.17
C ASP A 238 7.93 -7.59 20.08
N LYS A 239 9.23 -7.92 20.03
CA LYS A 239 9.76 -9.04 19.23
C LYS A 239 9.20 -10.35 19.79
N VAL A 240 8.06 -10.79 19.25
CA VAL A 240 7.34 -11.99 19.70
C VAL A 240 7.03 -12.93 18.54
N PHE A 241 6.84 -14.21 18.87
CA PHE A 241 6.33 -15.22 17.94
C PHE A 241 5.40 -16.18 18.67
N ALA A 242 4.36 -16.65 17.97
CA ALA A 242 3.51 -17.74 18.45
C ALA A 242 3.71 -18.99 17.58
N VAL A 243 3.35 -20.15 18.13
CA VAL A 243 3.30 -21.42 17.40
C VAL A 243 1.83 -21.73 17.15
N ASP A 244 1.50 -22.16 15.94
CA ASP A 244 0.13 -22.53 15.60
C ASP A 244 -0.35 -23.71 16.47
N THR A 245 -1.62 -23.68 16.89
CA THR A 245 -2.18 -24.70 17.78
C THR A 245 -2.39 -26.05 17.10
N HIS A 246 -2.56 -26.05 15.78
CA HIS A 246 -2.84 -27.24 14.97
C HIS A 246 -1.60 -27.70 14.19
N CYS A 247 -0.66 -26.81 13.90
CA CYS A 247 0.56 -27.11 13.14
C CYS A 247 1.83 -26.67 13.90
N TYR A 248 2.55 -27.62 14.50
CA TYR A 248 3.76 -27.33 15.28
C TYR A 248 4.94 -26.78 14.45
N ASP A 249 4.89 -26.99 13.13
CA ASP A 249 5.90 -26.50 12.19
C ASP A 249 5.60 -25.07 11.69
N VAL A 250 4.49 -24.47 12.13
CA VAL A 250 4.07 -23.13 11.71
C VAL A 250 4.26 -22.13 12.83
N LEU A 251 4.99 -21.07 12.51
CA LEU A 251 5.22 -19.91 13.37
C LEU A 251 4.44 -18.71 12.87
N ILE A 252 3.93 -17.93 13.81
CA ILE A 252 3.11 -16.76 13.58
C ILE A 252 3.84 -15.54 14.16
N PHE A 253 4.08 -14.54 13.33
CA PHE A 253 4.76 -13.30 13.71
C PHE A 253 3.87 -12.07 13.44
N PRO A 254 4.03 -10.97 14.19
CA PRO A 254 3.41 -9.69 13.86
C PRO A 254 3.85 -9.19 12.48
N SER A 255 2.97 -8.49 11.76
CA SER A 255 3.25 -7.96 10.41
C SER A 255 4.42 -6.96 10.37
N HIS A 256 4.59 -6.17 11.43
CA HIS A 256 5.64 -5.15 11.50
C HIS A 256 7.06 -5.74 11.58
N LEU A 257 7.22 -7.00 12.00
CA LEU A 257 8.54 -7.67 12.08
C LEU A 257 9.04 -8.22 10.73
N LYS A 258 8.28 -8.07 9.64
CA LYS A 258 8.63 -8.64 8.32
C LYS A 258 10.05 -8.27 7.88
N ASN A 259 10.39 -6.98 7.93
CA ASN A 259 11.69 -6.50 7.45
C ASN A 259 12.83 -7.04 8.32
N ASP A 260 12.67 -7.03 9.65
CA ASP A 260 13.66 -7.58 10.58
C ASP A 260 13.89 -9.07 10.35
N LEU A 261 12.81 -9.84 10.15
CA LEU A 261 12.91 -11.30 9.98
C LEU A 261 13.58 -11.69 8.66
N LEU A 262 13.37 -10.93 7.57
CA LEU A 262 14.00 -11.20 6.27
C LEU A 262 15.54 -11.14 6.34
N HIS A 263 16.10 -10.41 7.30
CA HIS A 263 17.55 -10.28 7.45
C HIS A 263 18.18 -11.38 8.32
N ILE A 264 17.39 -12.19 9.02
CA ILE A 264 17.88 -13.25 9.92
C ILE A 264 18.42 -14.43 9.11
N ASP A 265 19.53 -15.01 9.57
CA ASP A 265 20.19 -16.17 8.93
C ASP A 265 19.25 -17.38 8.76
N LEU A 266 18.28 -17.56 9.66
CA LEU A 266 17.22 -18.57 9.53
C LEU A 266 16.45 -18.47 8.21
N VAL A 267 16.15 -17.25 7.76
CA VAL A 267 15.40 -17.03 6.51
C VAL A 267 16.35 -17.11 5.32
N LYS A 268 17.55 -16.52 5.41
CA LYS A 268 18.58 -16.59 4.36
C LYS A 268 19.03 -18.02 4.04
N ASP A 269 19.13 -18.88 5.07
CA ASP A 269 19.51 -20.29 4.93
C ASP A 269 18.34 -21.19 4.48
N TYR A 270 17.16 -20.63 4.22
CA TYR A 270 15.92 -21.35 3.92
C TYR A 270 15.53 -22.37 5.01
N LYS A 271 15.85 -22.05 6.28
CA LYS A 271 15.44 -22.82 7.46
C LYS A 271 14.05 -22.42 7.94
N LEU A 272 13.66 -21.17 7.68
CA LEU A 272 12.34 -20.62 7.91
C LEU A 272 11.80 -20.04 6.60
N ILE A 273 10.61 -20.47 6.18
CA ILE A 273 10.01 -20.10 4.88
C ILE A 273 8.71 -19.36 5.12
N PHE A 274 8.61 -18.11 4.66
CA PHE A 274 7.36 -17.34 4.77
C PHE A 274 6.29 -17.83 3.81
N GLN A 275 5.07 -17.96 4.32
CA GLN A 275 3.88 -18.16 3.50
C GLN A 275 3.25 -16.81 3.18
N VAL A 276 3.02 -16.58 1.89
CA VAL A 276 2.24 -15.43 1.41
C VAL A 276 0.76 -15.81 1.52
N ASN A 277 -0.01 -15.03 2.28
CA ASN A 277 -1.47 -15.09 2.33
C ASN A 277 -2.08 -13.98 1.46
#